data_AF-Q06WJ0-F1
#
_entry.id   AF-Q06WJ0-F1
#
_cell.length_a   1.000
_cell.length_b   1.000
_cell.length_c   1.000
_cell.angle_alpha   90.00
_cell.angle_beta   90.00
_cell.angle_gamma   90.00
#
_symmetry.space_group_name_H-M   'P 1'
#
loop_
_entity.id
_entity.type
_entity.pdbx_description
1 polymer ?
#
loop_
_entity_poly.entity_id
_entity_poly.type
_entity_poly.pdbx_seq_one_letter_code
_entity_poly.pdbx_strand_id
1 'polypeptide(L)'
;TLDNPGHADNVASVTLKQTAPFRALLQINGERLKQKQIAEWLEDWSDYLLAFDSDGKTMQISQAAQAVRRITIQQATQQDHEDGDFSGKKSLMQSIEASSKDVMPVAFEFKCVPYEGLGERAFSLRNSLLTGDEPRFVLRIV
;
A
#
# COMPACT_ATOMS: atom_id res chain seq x y z
N THR A 1 -2.58 -3.26 -62.06
CA THR A 1 -2.89 -3.03 -60.64
C THR A 1 -2.03 -3.97 -59.80
N LEU A 2 -0.77 -3.58 -59.57
CA LEU A 2 0.25 -4.38 -58.87
C LEU A 2 0.91 -3.58 -57.72
N ASP A 3 0.46 -2.35 -57.47
CA ASP A 3 1.25 -1.34 -56.74
C ASP A 3 0.99 -1.27 -55.23
N ASN A 4 0.07 -2.08 -54.67
CA ASN A 4 -0.11 -2.14 -53.22
C ASN A 4 -0.78 -3.44 -52.75
N PRO A 5 -0.05 -4.57 -52.65
CA PRO A 5 -0.59 -5.80 -52.08
C PRO A 5 -0.91 -5.59 -50.59
N GLY A 6 -2.19 -5.42 -50.26
CA GLY A 6 -2.71 -5.13 -48.91
C GLY A 6 -2.69 -6.34 -47.96
N HIS A 7 -1.54 -6.99 -47.82
CA HIS A 7 -1.35 -8.15 -46.95
C HIS A 7 -0.22 -7.89 -45.95
N ALA A 8 -0.53 -7.23 -44.81
CA ALA A 8 0.31 -7.30 -43.59
C ALA A 8 -0.32 -6.67 -42.30
N ASP A 9 -1.63 -6.46 -42.18
CA ASP A 9 -2.19 -5.77 -40.99
C ASP A 9 -2.86 -6.70 -39.96
N ASN A 10 -2.33 -7.92 -39.79
CA ASN A 10 -2.85 -8.82 -38.75
C ASN A 10 -2.32 -8.38 -37.39
N VAL A 11 -3.13 -7.62 -36.65
CA VAL A 11 -2.86 -7.28 -35.25
C VAL A 11 -3.67 -8.20 -34.33
N ALA A 12 -3.02 -8.79 -33.33
CA ALA A 12 -3.67 -9.53 -32.26
C ALA A 12 -3.59 -8.74 -30.95
N SER A 13 -4.72 -8.52 -30.29
CA SER A 13 -4.78 -7.98 -28.94
C SER A 13 -4.90 -9.11 -27.94
N VAL A 14 -4.03 -9.13 -26.92
CA VAL A 14 -4.14 -10.06 -25.79
C VAL A 14 -4.62 -9.31 -24.56
N THR A 15 -5.74 -9.77 -23.98
CA THR A 15 -6.27 -9.25 -22.71
C THR A 15 -6.15 -10.36 -21.68
N LEU A 16 -5.22 -10.18 -20.74
CA LEU A 16 -5.02 -11.14 -19.66
C LEU A 16 -6.03 -10.89 -18.53
N LYS A 17 -6.48 -11.97 -17.88
CA LYS A 17 -7.40 -11.90 -16.75
C LYS A 17 -6.65 -11.59 -15.47
N GLN A 18 -7.00 -10.48 -14.81
CA GLN A 18 -6.45 -10.12 -13.50
C GLN A 18 -6.90 -11.11 -12.44
N THR A 19 -5.97 -11.52 -11.58
CA THR A 19 -6.27 -12.37 -10.42
C THR A 19 -7.01 -11.57 -9.33
N ALA A 20 -7.65 -12.28 -8.40
CA ALA A 20 -8.31 -11.66 -7.25
C ALA A 20 -7.36 -10.79 -6.38
N PRO A 21 -6.18 -11.27 -5.93
CA PRO A 21 -5.28 -10.46 -5.10
C PRO A 21 -4.80 -9.20 -5.81
N PHE A 22 -4.51 -9.27 -7.11
CA PHE A 22 -4.05 -8.10 -7.84
C PHE A 22 -5.16 -7.06 -8.06
N ARG A 23 -6.39 -7.51 -8.29
CA ARG A 23 -7.53 -6.60 -8.36
C ARG A 23 -7.77 -5.89 -7.02
N ALA A 24 -7.65 -6.62 -5.91
CA ALA A 24 -7.79 -6.05 -4.57
C ALA A 24 -6.67 -5.02 -4.27
N LEU A 25 -5.44 -5.31 -4.67
CA LEU A 25 -4.31 -4.39 -4.59
C LEU A 25 -4.57 -3.09 -5.37
N LEU A 26 -5.05 -3.20 -6.61
CA LEU A 26 -5.34 -2.03 -7.44
C LEU A 26 -6.51 -1.20 -6.89
N GLN A 27 -7.50 -1.83 -6.27
CA GLN A 27 -8.67 -1.15 -5.69
C GLN A 27 -8.31 -0.24 -4.52
N ILE A 28 -7.31 -0.59 -3.71
CA ILE A 28 -6.93 0.22 -2.54
C ILE A 28 -5.80 1.21 -2.83
N ASN A 29 -5.17 1.12 -4.00
CA ASN A 29 -4.02 1.95 -4.36
C ASN A 29 -4.42 3.43 -4.49
N GLY A 30 -3.95 4.24 -3.54
CA GLY A 30 -4.24 5.67 -3.46
C GLY A 30 -5.56 6.02 -2.76
N GLU A 31 -6.34 5.02 -2.33
CA GLU A 31 -7.61 5.23 -1.63
C GLU A 31 -7.41 5.73 -0.20
N ARG A 32 -8.37 6.52 0.29
CA ARG A 32 -8.38 7.07 1.66
C ARG A 32 -9.18 6.17 2.59
N LEU A 33 -8.52 5.16 3.14
CA LEU A 33 -9.13 4.15 3.99
C LEU A 33 -9.31 4.66 5.42
N LYS A 34 -10.49 4.41 6.01
CA LYS A 34 -10.66 4.51 7.46
C LYS A 34 -9.85 3.42 8.14
N GLN A 35 -9.47 3.68 9.39
CA GLN A 35 -8.74 2.75 10.25
C GLN A 35 -9.31 1.32 10.25
N LYS A 36 -10.64 1.17 10.37
CA LYS A 36 -11.30 -0.14 10.30
C LYS A 36 -11.08 -0.84 8.95
N GLN A 37 -11.23 -0.11 7.85
CA GLN A 37 -11.16 -0.65 6.50
C GLN A 37 -9.76 -1.15 6.16
N ILE A 38 -8.72 -0.39 6.49
CA ILE A 38 -7.34 -0.83 6.26
C ILE A 38 -6.99 -2.03 7.15
N ALA A 39 -7.44 -2.05 8.41
CA ALA A 39 -7.16 -3.18 9.29
C ALA A 39 -7.81 -4.49 8.81
N GLU A 40 -9.08 -4.43 8.40
CA GLU A 40 -9.78 -5.58 7.80
C GLU A 40 -9.10 -6.02 6.49
N TRP A 41 -8.71 -5.07 5.63
CA TRP A 41 -8.02 -5.40 4.38
C TRP A 41 -6.65 -6.07 4.62
N LEU A 42 -5.88 -5.60 5.61
CA LEU A 42 -4.61 -6.25 5.99
C LEU A 42 -4.84 -7.68 6.48
N GLU A 43 -5.89 -7.92 7.26
CA GLU A 43 -6.26 -9.25 7.77
C GLU A 43 -6.69 -10.19 6.62
N ASP A 44 -7.56 -9.71 5.72
CA ASP A 44 -8.09 -10.47 4.57
C ASP A 44 -7.01 -10.92 3.58
N TRP A 45 -5.95 -10.12 3.41
CA TRP A 45 -4.86 -10.37 2.46
C TRP A 45 -3.52 -10.71 3.13
N SER A 46 -3.56 -11.11 4.39
CA SER A 46 -2.37 -11.36 5.21
C SER A 46 -1.37 -12.35 4.59
N ASP A 47 -1.84 -13.38 3.88
CA ASP A 47 -1.00 -14.36 3.18
C ASP A 47 -0.15 -13.76 2.04
N TYR A 48 -0.56 -12.60 1.51
CA TYR A 48 0.11 -11.92 0.40
C TYR A 48 0.98 -10.76 0.88
N LEU A 49 1.01 -10.47 2.18
CA LEU A 49 1.54 -9.24 2.74
C LEU A 49 2.73 -9.49 3.66
N LEU A 50 3.74 -8.62 3.54
CA LEU A 50 4.81 -8.44 4.50
C LEU A 50 4.85 -6.98 4.93
N ALA A 51 4.89 -6.70 6.24
CA ALA A 51 4.90 -5.34 6.77
C ALA A 51 6.30 -4.95 7.26
N PHE A 52 6.64 -3.67 7.13
CA PHE A 52 7.91 -3.09 7.55
C PHE A 52 7.67 -1.89 8.47
N ASP A 53 8.48 -1.74 9.52
CA ASP A 53 8.56 -0.54 10.37
C ASP A 53 9.50 0.53 9.80
N SER A 54 9.66 1.64 10.52
CA SER A 54 10.49 2.77 10.06
C SER A 54 11.99 2.45 9.96
N ASP A 55 12.44 1.42 10.69
CA ASP A 55 13.80 0.89 10.64
C ASP A 55 13.98 -0.16 9.52
N GLY A 56 12.91 -0.48 8.79
CA GLY A 56 12.91 -1.47 7.71
C GLY A 56 12.87 -2.92 8.21
N LYS A 57 12.58 -3.14 9.49
CA LYS A 57 12.42 -4.47 10.06
C LYS A 57 11.02 -5.00 9.77
N THR A 58 10.97 -6.30 9.48
CA THR A 58 9.71 -6.98 9.16
C THR A 58 8.87 -7.23 10.42
N MET A 59 7.56 -7.07 10.31
CA MET A 59 6.59 -7.44 11.34
C MET A 59 5.47 -8.31 10.78
N GLN A 60 4.77 -9.04 11.66
CA GLN A 60 3.62 -9.85 11.25
C GLN A 60 2.45 -8.96 10.89
N ILE A 61 1.64 -9.38 9.91
CA ILE A 61 0.47 -8.61 9.48
C ILE A 61 -0.58 -8.48 10.58
N SER A 62 -0.71 -9.49 11.45
CA SER A 62 -1.54 -9.41 12.66
C SER A 62 -1.10 -8.26 13.58
N GLN A 63 0.19 -8.06 13.77
CA GLN A 63 0.74 -6.97 14.58
C GLN A 63 0.50 -5.62 13.89
N ALA A 64 0.76 -5.54 12.58
CA ALA A 64 0.52 -4.35 11.78
C ALA A 64 -0.96 -3.91 11.81
N ALA A 65 -1.90 -4.85 11.61
CA ALA A 65 -3.33 -4.58 11.67
C ALA A 65 -3.77 -4.11 13.07
N GLN A 66 -3.23 -4.70 14.13
CA GLN A 66 -3.50 -4.27 15.51
C GLN A 66 -2.93 -2.87 15.82
N ALA A 67 -1.72 -2.55 15.34
CA ALA A 67 -1.14 -1.23 15.48
C ALA A 67 -2.02 -0.17 14.78
N VAL A 68 -2.46 -0.48 13.54
CA VAL A 68 -3.42 0.35 12.80
C VAL A 68 -4.72 0.53 13.59
N ARG A 69 -5.30 -0.53 14.19
CA ARG A 69 -6.53 -0.46 15.01
C ARG A 69 -6.37 0.33 16.31
N ARG A 70 -5.15 0.49 16.82
CA ARG A 70 -4.88 1.18 18.09
C ARG A 70 -4.46 2.63 17.94
N ILE A 71 -4.21 3.11 16.71
CA ILE A 71 -3.83 4.51 16.51
C ILE A 71 -4.94 5.45 17.00
N THR A 72 -4.56 6.48 17.74
CA THR A 72 -5.46 7.51 18.25
C THR A 72 -5.24 8.83 17.53
N ILE A 73 -6.27 9.69 17.49
CA ILE A 73 -6.20 11.01 16.85
C ILE A 73 -5.07 11.86 17.45
N GLN A 74 -4.86 11.81 18.78
CA GLN A 74 -3.81 12.58 19.44
C GLN A 74 -2.39 12.20 18.97
N GLN A 75 -2.14 10.90 18.77
CA GLN A 75 -0.89 10.41 18.19
C GLN A 75 -0.73 10.85 16.73
N ALA A 76 -1.85 11.02 16.02
CA ALA A 76 -1.88 11.52 14.66
C ALA A 76 -1.65 13.06 14.61
N THR A 77 -2.23 13.86 15.51
CA THR A 77 -2.16 15.34 15.45
C THR A 77 -0.88 15.93 16.03
N GLN A 78 -0.19 15.24 16.95
CA GLN A 78 1.12 15.69 17.47
C GLN A 78 2.22 15.75 16.38
N GLN A 79 1.88 15.28 15.17
CA GLN A 79 2.63 15.23 13.92
C GLN A 79 2.65 16.56 13.13
N ASP A 80 1.61 17.40 13.21
CA ASP A 80 1.48 18.60 12.34
C ASP A 80 2.27 19.83 12.86
N HIS A 81 2.71 19.83 14.12
CA HIS A 81 3.28 21.02 14.76
C HIS A 81 4.78 21.25 14.49
N GLU A 82 5.43 20.41 13.68
CA GLU A 82 6.86 20.49 13.30
C GLU A 82 7.10 20.62 11.78
N ASP A 83 6.10 21.07 11.00
CA ASP A 83 6.25 21.19 9.55
C ASP A 83 6.99 22.47 9.13
N GLY A 84 8.26 22.29 8.80
CA GLY A 84 9.13 23.34 8.28
C GLY A 84 10.34 22.84 7.50
N ASP A 85 10.31 21.70 6.79
CA ASP A 85 11.14 21.51 5.59
C ASP A 85 10.85 20.22 4.80
N PHE A 86 10.78 20.32 3.48
CA PHE A 86 10.31 19.30 2.54
C PHE A 86 11.25 18.08 2.34
N SER A 87 12.25 17.92 3.21
CA SER A 87 13.19 16.79 3.24
C SER A 87 12.77 15.65 4.18
N GLY A 88 11.71 15.83 4.98
CA GLY A 88 11.42 15.07 6.20
C GLY A 88 10.68 13.73 6.07
N LYS A 89 10.63 13.05 4.91
CA LYS A 89 9.82 11.82 4.76
C LYS A 89 10.24 10.64 5.66
N LYS A 90 11.43 10.71 6.27
CA LYS A 90 11.89 9.77 7.31
C LYS A 90 11.43 10.18 8.73
N SER A 91 11.18 11.47 8.97
CA SER A 91 10.81 12.03 10.29
C SER A 91 9.34 11.80 10.64
N LEU A 92 8.46 11.70 9.64
CA LEU A 92 7.00 11.62 9.80
C LEU A 92 6.52 10.35 10.52
N MET A 93 7.29 9.26 10.50
CA MET A 93 6.94 7.97 11.13
C MET A 93 7.76 7.66 12.38
N GLN A 94 8.96 8.22 12.49
CA GLN A 94 9.80 8.10 13.68
C GLN A 94 9.17 8.77 14.92
N SER A 95 8.42 9.87 14.74
CA SER A 95 7.71 10.54 15.84
C SER A 95 6.58 9.71 16.44
N ILE A 96 5.92 8.86 15.62
CA ILE A 96 4.87 7.94 16.08
C ILE A 96 5.49 6.81 16.90
N GLU A 97 6.57 6.19 16.43
CA GLU A 97 7.28 5.12 17.15
C GLU A 97 7.84 5.57 18.51
N ALA A 98 8.17 6.86 18.65
CA ALA A 98 8.63 7.42 19.92
C ALA A 98 7.50 7.60 20.97
N SER A 99 6.23 7.58 20.56
CA SER A 99 5.08 7.85 21.44
C SER A 99 4.06 6.70 21.54
N SER A 100 4.07 5.73 20.62
CA SER A 100 3.23 4.53 20.66
C SER A 100 3.95 3.35 21.30
N LYS A 101 3.22 2.52 22.08
CA LYS A 101 3.73 1.23 22.57
C LYS A 101 3.87 0.18 21.47
N ASP A 102 3.22 0.40 20.32
CA ASP A 102 3.21 -0.49 19.17
C ASP A 102 3.90 0.17 17.98
N VAL A 103 4.83 -0.54 17.35
CA VAL A 103 5.56 -0.08 16.16
C VAL A 103 4.60 -0.05 14.97
N MET A 104 4.51 1.09 14.30
CA MET A 104 3.58 1.28 13.17
C MET A 104 4.20 0.82 11.85
N PRO A 105 3.44 0.12 10.99
CA PRO A 105 3.93 -0.24 9.66
C PRO A 105 4.02 1.00 8.75
N VAL A 106 5.20 1.21 8.17
CA VAL A 106 5.47 2.32 7.25
C VAL A 106 5.36 1.92 5.79
N ALA A 107 5.56 0.63 5.52
CA ALA A 107 5.50 0.06 4.20
C ALA A 107 5.02 -1.39 4.25
N PHE A 108 4.55 -1.86 3.11
CA PHE A 108 4.20 -3.26 2.89
C PHE A 108 4.80 -3.75 1.58
N GLU A 109 5.09 -5.04 1.50
CA GLU A 109 5.28 -5.74 0.24
C GLU A 109 4.05 -6.64 0.02
N PHE A 110 3.43 -6.50 -1.15
CA PHE A 110 2.31 -7.33 -1.56
C PHE A 110 2.77 -8.26 -2.69
N LYS A 111 2.81 -9.56 -2.44
CA LYS A 111 3.36 -10.55 -3.37
C LYS A 111 2.25 -11.41 -3.95
N CYS A 112 1.98 -11.31 -5.25
CA CYS A 112 0.94 -12.11 -5.91
C CYS A 112 1.23 -12.36 -7.39
N VAL A 113 0.49 -13.29 -8.00
CA VAL A 113 0.42 -13.44 -9.46
C VAL A 113 -0.56 -12.40 -10.00
N PRO A 114 -0.17 -11.42 -10.83
CA PRO A 114 -1.05 -10.32 -11.21
C PRO A 114 -2.10 -10.70 -12.25
N TYR A 115 -1.71 -11.53 -13.22
CA TYR A 115 -2.57 -12.00 -14.30
C TYR A 115 -2.43 -13.50 -14.45
N GLU A 116 -3.52 -14.18 -14.81
CA GLU A 116 -3.52 -15.61 -15.10
C GLU A 116 -2.47 -15.93 -16.18
N GLY A 117 -1.65 -16.95 -15.93
CA GLY A 117 -0.57 -17.36 -16.83
C GLY A 117 0.75 -16.60 -16.68
N LEU A 118 0.81 -15.55 -15.85
CA LEU A 118 2.07 -14.89 -15.49
C LEU A 118 2.68 -15.46 -14.21
N GLY A 119 3.95 -15.13 -13.97
CA GLY A 119 4.65 -15.44 -12.72
C GLY A 119 4.29 -14.47 -11.59
N GLU A 120 4.68 -14.84 -10.38
CA GLU A 120 4.53 -14.03 -9.18
C GLU A 120 5.36 -12.74 -9.25
N ARG A 121 4.82 -11.66 -8.66
CA ARG A 121 5.47 -10.35 -8.55
C ARG A 121 5.26 -9.79 -7.15
N ALA A 122 6.28 -9.10 -6.65
CA ALA A 122 6.21 -8.31 -5.43
C ALA A 122 5.95 -6.84 -5.79
N PHE A 123 5.03 -6.21 -5.08
CA PHE A 123 4.66 -4.81 -5.23
C PHE A 123 4.94 -4.08 -3.91
N SER A 124 5.77 -3.06 -3.96
CA SER A 124 6.05 -2.22 -2.78
C SER A 124 4.93 -1.21 -2.57
N LEU A 125 4.42 -1.15 -1.35
CA LEU A 125 3.37 -0.24 -0.93
C LEU A 125 3.89 0.69 0.15
N ARG A 126 3.83 1.99 -0.10
CA ARG A 126 4.05 2.99 0.96
C ARG A 126 2.76 3.20 1.74
N ASN A 127 2.84 3.12 3.07
CA ASN A 127 1.75 3.54 3.95
C ASN A 127 1.86 5.04 4.24
N SER A 128 0.74 5.74 4.33
CA SER A 128 0.71 7.17 4.68
C SER A 128 -0.50 7.43 5.56
N LEU A 129 -0.28 8.11 6.67
CA LEU A 129 -1.34 8.55 7.57
C LEU A 129 -1.63 10.02 7.29
N LEU A 130 -2.88 10.31 6.90
CA LEU A 130 -3.40 11.65 6.78
C LEU A 130 -4.08 12.03 8.09
N THR A 131 -3.58 13.11 8.68
CA THR A 131 -4.01 13.70 9.94
C THR A 131 -5.08 14.77 9.65
N GLY A 132 -6.15 14.77 10.44
CA GLY A 132 -7.32 15.62 10.25
C GLY A 132 -8.37 15.26 11.30
N ASP A 133 -9.64 15.65 11.09
CA ASP A 133 -10.72 15.33 12.03
C ASP A 133 -10.88 13.81 12.26
N GLU A 134 -10.67 13.00 11.21
CA GLU A 134 -10.59 11.55 11.27
C GLU A 134 -9.32 11.05 10.56
N PRO A 135 -8.51 10.18 11.19
CA PRO A 135 -7.29 9.65 10.58
C PRO A 135 -7.62 8.77 9.38
N ARG A 136 -6.94 9.02 8.25
CA ARG A 136 -7.09 8.23 7.02
C ARG A 136 -5.77 7.62 6.60
N PHE A 137 -5.79 6.35 6.28
CA PHE A 137 -4.63 5.64 5.75
C PHE A 137 -4.69 5.59 4.23
N VAL A 138 -3.54 5.77 3.58
CA VAL A 138 -3.40 5.68 2.13
C VAL A 138 -2.24 4.75 1.81
N LEU A 139 -2.53 3.63 1.16
CA LEU A 139 -1.54 2.71 0.61
C LEU A 139 -1.28 3.08 -0.84
N ARG A 140 -0.02 3.24 -1.24
CA ARG A 140 0.35 3.59 -2.62
C ARG A 140 1.45 2.68 -3.15
N ILE A 141 1.23 2.10 -4.32
CA ILE A 141 2.25 1.37 -5.08
C ILE A 141 3.35 2.35 -5.49
N VAL A 142 4.61 2.01 -5.23
CA VAL A 142 5.81 2.81 -5.54
C VAL A 142 6.77 2.12 -6.48
#